data_AF-N9S1A3-F1
#
_entry.id   AF-N9S1A3-F1
#
_cell.length_a   1.000
_cell.length_b   1.000
_cell.length_c   1.000
_cell.angle_alpha   90.00
_cell.angle_beta   90.00
_cell.angle_gamma   90.00
#
_symmetry.space_group_name_H-M   'P 1'
#
loop_
_entity.id
_entity.type
_entity.pdbx_description
1 polymer ?
#
loop_
_entity_poly.entity_id
_entity_poly.type
_entity_poly.pdbx_seq_one_letter_code
_entity_poly.pdbx_strand_id
1 'polypeptide(L)'
;MMELQGICHKMHAALKTHSVPDQAIHKANVEYKFILDRSEIDLPFVLGQELEIEWTGNIFCTSCGAKTPKSYSQGHCFKCFKTKAECDLCIMKPETCHYHLDTCREDEFAHSVCFQPHIVYLANSSALKIGITRIMNMPTRWLDQGATQALPILKVGSRRLSGHLETLIGTQIADKTDWRKLLKGEAEPLNLIEQRDQILEEFAPKIQTIRDEFSQNLEFDENLEFLENELPREFIYPVEQYPEKIKSLNLDKTPKIRGVLQGIKGQYLLLDIGVINIRKYTGYELILRA
;
A
#
# COMPACT_ATOMS: atom_id res chain seq x y z
N MET A 1 21.23 4.59 23.36
CA MET A 1 20.21 5.18 22.50
C MET A 1 20.87 5.41 21.16
N MET A 2 20.48 4.64 20.16
CA MET A 2 20.97 4.76 18.80
C MET A 2 20.28 5.98 18.17
N GLU A 3 21.04 6.85 17.50
CA GLU A 3 20.51 8.00 16.78
C GLU A 3 20.79 7.84 15.29
N LEU A 4 19.77 8.05 14.46
CA LEU A 4 19.88 7.99 13.01
C LEU A 4 19.18 9.19 12.40
N GLN A 5 19.76 9.76 11.35
CA GLN A 5 19.19 10.86 10.60
C GLN A 5 19.17 10.52 9.11
N GLY A 6 18.09 10.90 8.42
CA GLY A 6 18.03 10.80 6.96
C GLY A 6 16.66 11.15 6.39
N ILE A 7 16.56 11.12 5.06
CA ILE A 7 15.31 11.35 4.33
C ILE A 7 14.40 10.14 4.48
N CYS A 8 13.26 10.35 5.13
CA CYS A 8 12.26 9.31 5.37
C CYS A 8 11.59 8.84 4.09
N HIS A 9 11.40 7.53 3.98
CA HIS A 9 10.49 6.90 3.03
C HIS A 9 9.45 6.05 3.78
N LYS A 10 8.44 5.55 3.06
CA LYS A 10 7.52 4.55 3.64
C LYS A 10 8.31 3.39 4.24
N MET A 11 7.81 2.81 5.33
CA MET A 11 8.42 1.63 5.93
C MET A 11 8.39 0.47 4.93
N HIS A 12 9.42 -0.37 4.96
CA HIS A 12 9.40 -1.63 4.23
C HIS A 12 8.71 -2.68 5.09
N ALA A 13 7.73 -3.37 4.50
CA ALA A 13 6.98 -4.44 5.14
C ALA A 13 7.19 -5.75 4.39
N ALA A 14 7.57 -6.80 5.12
CA ALA A 14 7.87 -8.12 4.58
C ALA A 14 7.31 -9.24 5.47
N LEU A 15 7.41 -10.49 5.02
CA LEU A 15 7.03 -11.67 5.79
C LEU A 15 8.27 -12.27 6.46
N LYS A 16 8.15 -12.66 7.74
CA LYS A 16 9.20 -13.41 8.43
C LYS A 16 9.40 -14.78 7.80
N THR A 17 10.67 -15.14 7.57
CA THR A 17 11.13 -16.32 6.82
C THR A 17 10.71 -17.68 7.42
N HIS A 18 10.25 -17.70 8.69
CA HIS A 18 9.93 -18.92 9.46
C HIS A 18 8.46 -19.01 9.88
N SER A 19 7.53 -18.52 9.06
CA SER A 19 6.12 -18.81 9.27
C SER A 19 5.84 -20.27 8.90
N VAL A 20 5.42 -21.09 9.87
CA VAL A 20 4.96 -22.47 9.64
C VAL A 20 3.72 -22.37 8.74
N PRO A 21 3.76 -22.86 7.49
CA PRO A 21 2.57 -22.83 6.65
C PRO A 21 1.62 -23.92 7.16
N ASP A 22 0.48 -23.50 7.70
CA ASP A 22 -0.71 -24.33 7.64
C ASP A 22 -1.04 -24.52 6.16
N GLN A 23 -1.18 -25.78 5.71
CA GLN A 23 -1.25 -26.12 4.29
C GLN A 23 -2.54 -25.62 3.61
N ALA A 24 -3.57 -25.28 4.39
CA ALA A 24 -4.82 -24.72 3.89
C ALA A 24 -4.84 -23.18 3.87
N ILE A 25 -4.05 -22.53 4.75
CA ILE A 25 -4.02 -21.09 4.94
C ILE A 25 -2.58 -20.65 5.22
N HIS A 26 -2.00 -19.85 4.32
CA HIS A 26 -0.67 -19.30 4.53
C HIS A 26 -0.69 -18.14 5.53
N LYS A 27 -0.69 -18.46 6.83
CA LYS A 27 -0.49 -17.51 7.93
C LYS A 27 0.98 -17.12 8.04
N ALA A 28 1.28 -15.83 7.94
CA ALA A 28 2.64 -15.31 8.03
C ALA A 28 2.75 -14.11 8.98
N ASN A 29 3.81 -14.11 9.79
CA ASN A 29 4.15 -12.97 10.62
C ASN A 29 4.78 -11.86 9.77
N VAL A 30 4.36 -10.62 10.00
CA VAL A 30 4.86 -9.44 9.32
C VAL A 30 6.04 -8.85 10.09
N GLU A 31 7.02 -8.36 9.37
CA GLU A 31 8.12 -7.55 9.90
C GLU A 31 8.24 -6.22 9.18
N TYR A 32 8.81 -5.24 9.87
CA TYR A 32 8.93 -3.87 9.42
C TYR A 32 10.35 -3.36 9.58
N LYS A 33 10.79 -2.59 8.59
CA LYS A 33 12.02 -1.81 8.64
C LYS A 33 11.76 -0.36 8.26
N PHE A 34 12.48 0.55 8.91
CA PHE A 34 12.49 1.94 8.49
C PHE A 34 13.41 2.11 7.29
N ILE A 35 13.04 3.06 6.43
CA ILE A 35 13.84 3.43 5.27
C ILE A 35 14.24 4.90 5.42
N LEU A 36 15.54 5.14 5.61
CA LEU A 36 16.14 6.47 5.60
C LEU A 36 17.17 6.52 4.47
N ASP A 37 17.18 7.59 3.68
CA ASP A 37 18.11 7.77 2.55
C ASP A 37 18.16 6.54 1.62
N ARG A 38 16.98 5.96 1.37
CA ARG A 38 16.78 4.74 0.54
C ARG A 38 17.49 3.49 1.06
N SER A 39 17.98 3.50 2.28
CA SER A 39 18.62 2.36 2.92
C SER A 39 17.70 1.76 3.98
N GLU A 40 17.62 0.44 4.00
CA GLU A 40 16.98 -0.27 5.10
C GLU A 40 17.77 -0.06 6.37
N ILE A 41 17.05 0.33 7.41
CA ILE A 41 17.61 0.50 8.72
C ILE A 41 17.21 -0.70 9.57
N ASP A 42 18.20 -1.46 10.01
CA ASP A 42 18.05 -2.51 11.02
C ASP A 42 18.00 -1.84 12.41
N LEU A 43 16.91 -1.11 12.66
CA LEU A 43 16.56 -0.67 14.00
C LEU A 43 15.97 -1.87 14.76
N PRO A 44 16.39 -2.12 16.00
CA PRO A 44 15.71 -3.08 16.85
C PRO A 44 14.35 -2.49 17.24
N PHE A 45 13.33 -2.62 16.39
CA PHE A 45 11.95 -2.29 16.75
C PHE A 45 11.46 -3.34 17.73
N VAL A 46 11.81 -3.14 19.00
CA VAL A 46 11.29 -3.93 20.10
C VAL A 46 10.03 -3.25 20.59
N LEU A 47 8.92 -3.98 20.58
CA LEU A 47 7.69 -3.49 21.20
C LEU A 47 7.95 -3.26 22.70
N GLY A 48 7.33 -2.23 23.27
CA GLY A 48 7.60 -1.74 24.61
C GLY A 48 8.81 -0.82 24.74
N GLN A 49 9.60 -0.63 23.67
CA GLN A 49 10.70 0.34 23.66
C GLN A 49 10.21 1.77 23.42
N GLU A 50 10.90 2.74 23.99
CA GLU A 50 10.68 4.15 23.70
C GLU A 50 11.26 4.52 22.34
N LEU A 51 10.45 5.18 21.52
CA LEU A 51 10.83 5.69 20.21
C LEU A 51 10.62 7.20 20.16
N GLU A 52 11.62 7.92 19.67
CA GLU A 52 11.53 9.34 19.36
C GLU A 52 11.70 9.58 17.87
N ILE A 53 10.82 10.42 17.30
CA ILE A 53 10.84 10.86 15.91
C ILE A 53 10.82 12.38 15.90
N GLU A 54 11.86 12.97 15.32
CA GLU A 54 12.02 14.41 15.21
C GLU A 54 12.14 14.83 13.74
N TRP A 55 11.37 15.83 13.32
CA TRP A 55 11.50 16.46 12.01
C TRP A 55 12.47 17.64 12.09
N THR A 56 13.50 17.64 11.25
CA THR A 56 14.55 18.69 11.22
C THR A 56 14.07 20.03 10.65
N GLY A 57 12.86 20.08 10.09
CA GLY A 57 12.35 21.21 9.31
C GLY A 57 12.68 21.13 7.81
N ASN A 58 13.48 20.15 7.38
CA ASN A 58 13.83 19.97 5.96
C ASN A 58 12.90 18.94 5.29
N ILE A 59 12.59 19.19 4.01
CA ILE A 59 11.87 18.26 3.13
C ILE A 59 12.60 18.24 1.79
N PHE A 60 12.80 17.04 1.24
CA PHE A 60 13.49 16.78 -0.01
C PHE A 60 12.61 15.97 -0.95
N CYS A 61 12.66 16.32 -2.23
CA CYS A 61 11.96 15.58 -3.27
C CYS A 61 12.57 14.18 -3.43
N THR A 62 11.77 13.14 -3.26
CA THR A 62 12.17 11.74 -3.47
C THR A 62 12.42 11.39 -4.94
N SER A 63 11.98 12.23 -5.88
CA SER A 63 12.24 12.04 -7.31
C SER A 63 13.53 12.75 -7.76
N CYS A 64 13.72 14.04 -7.43
CA CYS A 64 14.85 14.84 -7.92
C CYS A 64 15.87 15.28 -6.86
N GLY A 65 15.66 14.97 -5.58
CA GLY A 65 16.55 15.36 -4.47
C GLY A 65 16.47 16.83 -4.04
N ALA A 66 15.78 17.70 -4.79
CA ALA A 66 15.72 19.12 -4.46
C ALA A 66 14.99 19.37 -3.13
N LYS A 67 15.53 20.29 -2.31
CA LYS A 67 14.87 20.81 -1.11
C LYS A 67 13.57 21.52 -1.51
N THR A 68 12.50 21.31 -0.75
CA THR A 68 11.18 21.87 -1.03
C THR A 68 10.48 22.29 0.26
N PRO A 69 9.65 23.36 0.26
CA PRO A 69 8.94 23.77 1.48
C PRO A 69 7.77 22.84 1.85
N LYS A 70 7.33 21.98 0.92
CA LYS A 70 6.17 21.10 1.11
C LYS A 70 6.30 19.83 0.28
N SER A 71 5.83 18.72 0.86
CA SER A 71 5.70 17.44 0.15
C SER A 71 4.36 17.34 -0.59
N TYR A 72 4.41 16.99 -1.87
CA TYR A 72 3.26 16.70 -2.74
C TYR A 72 3.30 15.22 -3.14
N SER A 73 2.15 14.60 -3.37
CA SER A 73 2.04 13.20 -3.84
C SER A 73 3.05 12.24 -3.19
N GLN A 74 3.08 12.24 -1.85
CA GLN A 74 3.94 11.34 -1.05
C GLN A 74 5.46 11.51 -1.30
N GLY A 75 5.97 12.74 -1.28
CA GLY A 75 7.41 12.99 -1.27
C GLY A 75 7.97 13.77 -2.45
N HIS A 76 7.13 14.43 -3.26
CA HIS A 76 7.57 15.17 -4.44
C HIS A 76 7.58 16.68 -4.18
N CYS A 77 8.49 17.40 -4.83
CA CYS A 77 8.38 18.86 -4.95
C CYS A 77 7.31 19.23 -5.98
N PHE A 78 6.89 20.49 -5.99
CA PHE A 78 5.83 20.97 -6.89
C PHE A 78 6.13 20.76 -8.38
N LYS A 79 7.40 20.93 -8.80
CA LYS A 79 7.82 20.69 -10.20
C LYS A 79 7.61 19.23 -10.59
N CYS A 80 8.15 18.29 -9.80
CA CYS A 80 8.00 16.86 -10.05
C CYS A 80 6.52 16.44 -9.99
N PHE A 81 5.76 16.94 -9.02
CA PHE A 81 4.32 16.67 -8.94
C PHE A 81 3.55 17.00 -10.22
N LYS A 82 3.90 18.11 -10.88
CA LYS A 82 3.28 18.52 -12.16
C LYS A 82 3.80 17.77 -13.39
N THR A 83 5.02 17.27 -13.34
CA THR A 83 5.73 16.79 -14.55
C THR A 83 5.93 15.28 -14.60
N LYS A 84 5.99 14.60 -13.44
CA LYS A 84 6.21 13.16 -13.39
C LYS A 84 4.90 12.38 -13.58
N ALA A 85 4.97 11.30 -14.35
CA ALA A 85 3.84 10.40 -14.60
C ALA A 85 3.41 9.68 -13.32
N GLU A 86 4.35 9.36 -12.41
CA GLU A 86 4.07 8.76 -11.10
C GLU A 86 3.21 9.64 -10.17
N CYS A 87 3.10 10.94 -10.49
CA CYS A 87 2.28 11.92 -9.78
C CYS A 87 0.96 12.24 -10.50
N ASP A 88 0.67 11.58 -11.61
CA ASP A 88 -0.53 11.86 -12.39
C ASP A 88 -1.80 11.32 -11.73
N LEU A 89 -2.95 11.91 -12.07
CA LEU A 89 -4.24 11.52 -11.49
C LEU A 89 -4.56 10.06 -11.79
N CYS A 90 -4.21 9.56 -12.97
CA CYS A 90 -4.42 8.17 -13.36
C CYS A 90 -3.62 7.15 -12.53
N ILE A 91 -2.62 7.59 -11.76
CA ILE A 91 -1.96 6.71 -10.78
C ILE A 91 -2.89 6.41 -9.60
N MET A 92 -3.70 7.38 -9.20
CA MET A 92 -4.72 7.24 -8.15
C MET A 92 -6.03 6.67 -8.68
N LYS A 93 -6.32 6.90 -9.96
CA LYS A 93 -7.51 6.45 -10.69
C LYS A 93 -7.10 5.70 -11.97
N PRO A 94 -6.64 4.45 -11.84
CA PRO A 94 -6.12 3.66 -12.94
C PRO A 94 -7.03 3.58 -14.17
N GLU A 95 -8.35 3.57 -13.97
CA GLU A 95 -9.38 3.58 -14.99
C GLU A 95 -9.34 4.83 -15.88
N THR A 96 -8.83 5.96 -15.38
CA THR A 96 -8.68 7.21 -16.13
C THR A 96 -7.32 7.34 -16.81
N CYS A 97 -6.61 6.24 -17.05
CA CYS A 97 -5.36 6.26 -17.81
C CYS A 97 -5.58 6.84 -19.21
N HIS A 98 -4.80 7.86 -19.53
CA HIS A 98 -4.89 8.63 -20.77
C HIS A 98 -3.75 8.34 -21.75
N TYR A 99 -3.00 7.24 -21.55
CA TYR A 99 -1.90 6.87 -22.44
C TYR A 99 -2.37 6.74 -23.91
N HIS A 100 -3.50 6.09 -24.15
CA HIS A 100 -4.12 5.91 -25.47
C HIS A 100 -4.55 7.23 -26.16
N LEU A 101 -4.40 8.37 -25.50
CA LEU A 101 -4.65 9.71 -26.05
C LEU A 101 -3.34 10.43 -26.38
N ASP A 102 -2.19 9.76 -26.28
CA ASP A 102 -0.85 10.32 -26.48
C ASP A 102 -0.51 11.49 -25.53
N THR A 103 -1.17 11.55 -24.37
CA THR A 103 -0.99 12.62 -23.37
C THR A 103 -0.19 12.19 -22.13
N CYS A 104 0.37 10.98 -22.11
CA CYS A 104 1.19 10.51 -20.99
C CYS A 104 2.40 11.43 -20.78
N ARG A 105 2.74 11.74 -19.52
CA ARG A 105 3.86 12.64 -19.21
C ARG A 105 5.22 12.01 -19.50
N GLU A 106 5.32 10.70 -19.35
CA GLU A 106 6.56 9.92 -19.51
C GLU A 106 6.22 8.55 -20.14
N ASP A 107 6.61 8.36 -21.40
CA ASP A 107 6.31 7.14 -22.17
C ASP A 107 6.97 5.88 -21.58
N GLU A 108 8.24 5.97 -21.23
CA GLU A 108 9.00 4.88 -20.58
C GLU A 108 8.37 4.45 -19.25
N PHE A 109 7.75 5.38 -18.53
CA PHE A 109 7.02 5.08 -17.30
C PHE A 109 5.79 4.24 -17.59
N ALA A 110 5.04 4.55 -18.65
CA ALA A 110 3.86 3.78 -19.02
C ALA A 110 4.24 2.32 -19.34
N HIS A 111 5.30 2.10 -20.12
CA HIS A 111 5.77 0.75 -20.44
C HIS A 111 6.24 -0.03 -19.20
N SER A 112 7.05 0.60 -18.34
CA SER A 112 7.63 -0.06 -17.17
C SER A 112 6.70 -0.18 -15.96
N VAL A 113 5.58 0.56 -15.94
CA VAL A 113 4.66 0.60 -14.79
C VAL A 113 3.22 0.31 -15.17
N CYS A 114 2.70 0.93 -16.23
CA CYS A 114 1.29 0.80 -16.61
C CYS A 114 1.02 -0.48 -17.39
N PHE A 115 1.85 -0.83 -18.36
CA PHE A 115 1.71 -2.03 -19.21
C PHE A 115 2.56 -3.20 -18.70
N GLN A 116 2.43 -3.47 -17.41
CA GLN A 116 3.02 -4.62 -16.74
C GLN A 116 1.90 -5.48 -16.14
N PRO A 117 2.15 -6.77 -15.87
CA PRO A 117 1.16 -7.61 -15.19
C PRO A 117 0.73 -7.03 -13.83
N HIS A 118 -0.57 -6.83 -13.68
CA HIS A 118 -1.25 -6.42 -12.45
C HIS A 118 -2.14 -7.54 -11.93
N ILE A 119 -2.39 -7.47 -10.63
CA ILE A 119 -3.28 -8.35 -9.89
C ILE A 119 -4.42 -7.51 -9.36
N VAL A 120 -5.63 -7.97 -9.63
CA VAL A 120 -6.85 -7.58 -8.91
C VAL A 120 -7.04 -8.57 -7.77
N TYR A 121 -7.22 -8.08 -6.55
CA TYR A 121 -7.30 -8.92 -5.35
C TYR A 121 -8.42 -8.47 -4.42
N LEU A 122 -8.93 -9.42 -3.64
CA LEU A 122 -9.73 -9.14 -2.45
C LEU A 122 -8.81 -9.05 -1.23
N ALA A 123 -9.13 -8.17 -0.31
CA ALA A 123 -8.44 -8.07 0.96
C ALA A 123 -9.41 -7.78 2.11
N ASN A 124 -9.04 -8.22 3.29
CA ASN A 124 -9.70 -7.88 4.54
C ASN A 124 -8.71 -7.10 5.41
N SER A 125 -8.97 -5.83 5.66
CA SER A 125 -8.15 -5.01 6.60
C SER A 125 -8.97 -4.49 7.78
N SER A 126 -10.28 -4.44 7.61
CA SER A 126 -11.31 -4.01 8.57
C SER A 126 -12.70 -4.37 8.05
N ALA A 127 -12.80 -4.49 6.72
CA ALA A 127 -13.92 -5.02 5.95
C ALA A 127 -13.35 -5.54 4.62
N LEU A 128 -14.18 -6.27 3.86
CA LEU A 128 -13.86 -6.67 2.50
C LEU A 128 -13.60 -5.44 1.62
N LYS A 129 -12.53 -5.49 0.83
CA LYS A 129 -12.20 -4.51 -0.18
C LYS A 129 -11.64 -5.20 -1.42
N ILE A 130 -11.82 -4.55 -2.56
CA ILE A 130 -11.06 -4.84 -3.77
C ILE A 130 -9.85 -3.90 -3.86
N GLY A 131 -8.76 -4.38 -4.43
CA GLY A 131 -7.59 -3.56 -4.70
C GLY A 131 -6.81 -4.04 -5.91
N ILE A 132 -5.96 -3.17 -6.43
CA ILE A 132 -4.99 -3.52 -7.48
C ILE A 132 -3.53 -3.37 -7.03
N THR A 133 -2.66 -4.20 -7.61
CA THR A 133 -1.22 -4.13 -7.41
C THR A 133 -0.46 -4.68 -8.61
N ARG A 134 0.82 -4.34 -8.76
CA ARG A 134 1.72 -5.08 -9.65
C ARG A 134 2.10 -6.40 -8.99
N ILE A 135 2.38 -7.43 -9.79
CA ILE A 135 2.82 -8.74 -9.28
C ILE A 135 4.03 -8.60 -8.36
N MET A 136 5.06 -7.85 -8.79
CA MET A 136 6.30 -7.66 -8.03
C MET A 136 6.12 -6.94 -6.67
N ASN A 137 4.98 -6.28 -6.45
CA ASN A 137 4.70 -5.57 -5.20
C ASN A 137 3.98 -6.46 -4.17
N MET A 138 3.64 -7.72 -4.50
CA MET A 138 3.04 -8.66 -3.56
C MET A 138 4.13 -9.40 -2.76
N PRO A 139 3.95 -9.61 -1.44
CA PRO A 139 2.79 -9.24 -0.62
C PRO A 139 2.86 -7.82 -0.05
N THR A 140 3.96 -7.08 -0.24
CA THR A 140 4.20 -5.77 0.38
C THR A 140 3.05 -4.78 0.24
N ARG A 141 2.33 -4.75 -0.90
CA ARG A 141 1.17 -3.88 -1.09
C ARG A 141 0.02 -4.16 -0.11
N TRP A 142 -0.24 -5.42 0.20
CA TRP A 142 -1.26 -5.80 1.19
C TRP A 142 -0.80 -5.44 2.59
N LEU A 143 0.48 -5.66 2.87
CA LEU A 143 1.10 -5.32 4.15
C LEU A 143 1.06 -3.82 4.43
N ASP A 144 1.37 -2.99 3.44
CA ASP A 144 1.29 -1.53 3.49
C ASP A 144 -0.12 -1.02 3.85
N GLN A 145 -1.14 -1.78 3.46
CA GLN A 145 -2.55 -1.45 3.72
C GLN A 145 -3.09 -2.08 5.01
N GLY A 146 -2.28 -2.86 5.73
CA GLY A 146 -2.68 -3.51 6.97
C GLY A 146 -3.72 -4.62 6.79
N ALA A 147 -3.74 -5.30 5.63
CA ALA A 147 -4.64 -6.42 5.40
C ALA A 147 -4.30 -7.62 6.30
N THR A 148 -5.28 -8.15 7.02
CA THR A 148 -5.17 -9.42 7.76
C THR A 148 -5.38 -10.61 6.84
N GLN A 149 -6.12 -10.46 5.74
CA GLN A 149 -6.29 -11.47 4.70
C GLN A 149 -6.17 -10.85 3.30
N ALA A 150 -5.63 -11.58 2.33
CA ALA A 150 -5.65 -11.19 0.92
C ALA A 150 -5.76 -12.41 0.00
N LEU A 151 -6.46 -12.24 -1.12
CA LEU A 151 -6.67 -13.26 -2.15
C LEU A 151 -6.57 -12.61 -3.54
N PRO A 152 -5.53 -12.93 -4.34
CA PRO A 152 -5.53 -12.63 -5.78
C PRO A 152 -6.72 -13.30 -6.47
N ILE A 153 -7.43 -12.58 -7.35
CA ILE A 153 -8.60 -13.11 -8.05
C ILE A 153 -8.49 -13.01 -9.58
N LEU A 154 -7.79 -11.99 -10.10
CA LEU A 154 -7.53 -11.83 -11.52
C LEU A 154 -6.10 -11.37 -11.74
N LYS A 155 -5.50 -11.80 -12.84
CA LYS A 155 -4.25 -11.26 -13.37
C LYS A 155 -4.53 -10.61 -14.71
N VAL A 156 -4.05 -9.38 -14.89
CA VAL A 156 -4.33 -8.56 -16.07
C VAL A 156 -3.07 -7.91 -16.61
N GLY A 157 -3.02 -7.70 -17.92
CA GLY A 157 -1.83 -7.19 -18.60
C GLY A 157 -1.53 -5.70 -18.40
N SER A 158 -2.52 -4.91 -17.95
CA SER A 158 -2.31 -3.48 -17.71
C SER A 158 -2.96 -2.94 -16.44
N ARG A 159 -2.39 -1.83 -15.96
CA ARG A 159 -2.89 -1.03 -14.85
C ARG A 159 -4.29 -0.48 -15.15
N ARG A 160 -4.51 -0.02 -16.38
CA ARG A 160 -5.81 0.55 -16.79
C ARG A 160 -6.89 -0.51 -16.74
N LEU A 161 -6.64 -1.69 -17.31
CA LEU A 161 -7.56 -2.83 -17.24
C LEU A 161 -7.88 -3.20 -15.78
N SER A 162 -6.87 -3.28 -14.92
CA SER A 162 -7.08 -3.52 -13.49
C SER A 162 -7.96 -2.45 -12.83
N GLY A 163 -7.85 -1.18 -13.25
CA GLY A 163 -8.67 -0.07 -12.77
C GLY A 163 -10.14 -0.17 -13.16
N HIS A 164 -10.42 -0.55 -14.42
CA HIS A 164 -11.78 -0.77 -14.88
C HIS A 164 -12.47 -1.89 -14.08
N LEU A 165 -11.74 -2.98 -13.80
CA LEU A 165 -12.23 -4.09 -13.00
C LEU A 165 -12.41 -3.71 -11.52
N GLU A 166 -11.46 -2.97 -10.93
CA GLU A 166 -11.54 -2.45 -9.56
C GLU A 166 -12.76 -1.54 -9.39
N THR A 167 -12.97 -0.61 -10.33
CA THR A 167 -14.11 0.30 -10.33
C THR A 167 -15.43 -0.45 -10.49
N LEU A 168 -15.48 -1.42 -11.41
CA LEU A 168 -16.67 -2.23 -11.66
C LEU A 168 -17.10 -3.00 -10.41
N ILE A 169 -16.20 -3.78 -9.83
CA ILE A 169 -16.50 -4.63 -8.67
C ILE A 169 -16.66 -3.78 -7.39
N GLY A 170 -15.94 -2.66 -7.30
CA GLY A 170 -16.07 -1.66 -6.22
C GLY A 170 -17.45 -1.01 -6.14
N THR A 171 -18.34 -1.17 -7.14
CA THR A 171 -19.74 -0.75 -7.03
C THR A 171 -20.54 -1.55 -5.99
N GLN A 172 -20.10 -2.78 -5.67
CA GLN A 172 -20.75 -3.66 -4.71
C GLN A 172 -19.99 -3.76 -3.38
N ILE A 173 -18.67 -3.55 -3.40
CA ILE A 173 -17.81 -3.64 -2.21
C ILE A 173 -17.55 -2.23 -1.69
N ALA A 174 -17.68 -2.01 -0.38
CA ALA A 174 -17.45 -0.70 0.23
C ALA A 174 -16.03 -0.16 -0.10
N ASP A 175 -15.99 0.91 -0.89
CA ASP A 175 -14.79 1.49 -1.52
C ASP A 175 -13.74 2.08 -0.54
N LYS A 176 -14.00 2.14 0.77
CA LYS A 176 -13.07 2.81 1.71
C LYS A 176 -12.85 2.07 3.03
N THR A 177 -11.60 1.67 3.24
CA THR A 177 -11.10 1.24 4.55
C THR A 177 -11.16 2.42 5.53
N ASP A 178 -11.96 2.31 6.59
CA ASP A 178 -11.88 3.24 7.72
C ASP A 178 -10.56 2.95 8.47
N TRP A 179 -9.55 3.78 8.20
CA TRP A 179 -8.23 3.64 8.82
C TRP A 179 -8.28 3.65 10.35
N ARG A 180 -9.34 4.20 10.97
CA ARG A 180 -9.51 4.12 12.42
C ARG A 180 -9.90 2.72 12.87
N LYS A 181 -10.72 2.01 12.10
CA LYS A 181 -11.07 0.60 12.38
C LYS A 181 -9.86 -0.30 12.22
N LEU A 182 -9.04 -0.06 11.18
CA LEU A 182 -7.79 -0.79 10.94
C LEU A 182 -6.88 -0.83 12.18
N LEU A 183 -6.80 0.28 12.91
CA LEU A 183 -5.90 0.48 14.05
C LEU A 183 -6.54 0.24 15.42
N LYS A 184 -7.81 -0.18 15.46
CA LYS A 184 -8.53 -0.48 16.71
C LYS A 184 -8.56 -1.95 17.08
N GLY A 185 -8.15 -2.82 16.16
CA GLY A 185 -8.15 -4.25 16.38
C GLY A 185 -7.89 -5.03 15.10
N GLU A 186 -8.06 -6.34 15.22
CA GLU A 186 -8.07 -7.25 14.08
C GLU A 186 -9.44 -7.24 13.39
N ALA A 187 -9.42 -7.50 12.09
CA ALA A 187 -10.65 -7.65 11.34
C ALA A 187 -11.17 -9.08 11.52
N GLU A 188 -12.48 -9.24 11.70
CA GLU A 188 -13.10 -10.56 11.70
C GLU A 188 -12.76 -11.30 10.39
N PRO A 189 -12.31 -12.55 10.45
CA PRO A 189 -11.99 -13.32 9.25
C PRO A 189 -13.19 -13.46 8.32
N LEU A 190 -12.91 -13.38 7.02
CA LEU A 190 -13.89 -13.56 5.95
C LEU A 190 -13.52 -14.79 5.11
N ASN A 191 -14.54 -15.46 4.57
CA ASN A 191 -14.34 -16.49 3.55
C ASN A 191 -14.06 -15.83 2.19
N LEU A 192 -12.80 -15.48 1.92
CA LEU A 192 -12.43 -14.77 0.69
C LEU A 192 -12.68 -15.58 -0.59
N ILE A 193 -12.66 -16.92 -0.51
CA ILE A 193 -12.95 -17.80 -1.66
C ILE A 193 -14.43 -17.65 -2.05
N GLU A 194 -15.34 -17.77 -1.07
CA GLU A 194 -16.77 -17.59 -1.32
C GLU A 194 -17.08 -16.18 -1.83
N GLN A 195 -16.44 -15.15 -1.25
CA GLN A 195 -16.60 -13.78 -1.75
C GLN A 195 -16.12 -13.63 -3.19
N ARG A 196 -14.96 -14.20 -3.55
CA ARG A 196 -14.45 -14.21 -4.92
C ARG A 196 -15.47 -14.86 -5.85
N ASP A 197 -15.92 -16.07 -5.52
CA ASP A 197 -16.78 -16.84 -6.42
C ASP A 197 -18.11 -16.11 -6.68
N GLN A 198 -18.73 -15.55 -5.63
CA GLN A 198 -19.93 -14.72 -5.74
C GLN A 198 -19.71 -13.49 -6.64
N ILE A 199 -18.62 -12.75 -6.43
CA ILE A 199 -18.29 -11.55 -7.20
C ILE A 199 -18.04 -11.90 -8.67
N LEU A 200 -17.24 -12.95 -8.94
CA LEU A 200 -16.89 -13.33 -10.30
C LEU A 200 -18.11 -13.84 -11.07
N GLU A 201 -19.01 -14.57 -10.42
CA GLU A 201 -20.28 -15.01 -11.01
C GLU A 201 -21.18 -13.81 -11.36
N GLU A 202 -21.38 -12.87 -10.42
CA GLU A 202 -22.24 -11.70 -10.61
C GLU A 202 -21.74 -10.78 -11.73
N PHE A 203 -20.43 -10.56 -11.81
CA PHE A 203 -19.83 -9.64 -12.76
C PHE A 203 -19.35 -10.30 -14.06
N ALA A 204 -19.49 -11.62 -14.22
CA ALA A 204 -18.96 -12.36 -15.38
C ALA A 204 -19.31 -11.71 -16.74
N PRO A 205 -20.57 -11.30 -17.03
CA PRO A 205 -20.89 -10.68 -18.33
C PRO A 205 -20.14 -9.36 -18.55
N LYS A 206 -20.03 -8.53 -17.50
CA LYS A 206 -19.37 -7.22 -17.59
C LYS A 206 -17.84 -7.35 -17.65
N ILE A 207 -17.27 -8.32 -16.93
CA ILE A 207 -15.84 -8.67 -17.02
C ILE A 207 -15.53 -9.11 -18.45
N GLN A 208 -16.39 -9.92 -19.07
CA GLN A 208 -16.20 -10.35 -20.45
C GLN A 208 -16.25 -9.17 -21.43
N THR A 209 -17.20 -8.23 -21.29
CA THR A 209 -17.24 -7.01 -22.10
C THR A 209 -15.95 -6.20 -21.98
N ILE A 210 -15.45 -5.98 -20.76
CA ILE A 210 -14.19 -5.26 -20.54
C ILE A 210 -13.01 -6.02 -21.16
N ARG A 211 -12.94 -7.35 -21.00
CA ARG A 211 -11.90 -8.17 -21.62
C ARG A 211 -11.90 -8.01 -23.13
N ASP A 212 -13.06 -8.08 -23.77
CA ASP A 212 -13.19 -7.97 -25.22
C ASP A 212 -12.73 -6.60 -25.73
N GLU A 213 -13.13 -5.51 -25.05
CA GLU A 213 -12.70 -4.14 -25.37
C GLU A 213 -11.17 -3.98 -25.33
N PHE A 214 -10.52 -4.51 -24.29
CA PHE A 214 -9.07 -4.39 -24.12
C PHE A 214 -8.29 -5.32 -25.06
N SER A 215 -8.83 -6.49 -25.41
CA SER A 215 -8.19 -7.44 -26.33
C SER A 215 -8.07 -6.93 -27.78
N GLN A 216 -8.81 -5.87 -28.14
CA GLN A 216 -8.69 -5.22 -29.45
C GLN A 216 -7.41 -4.41 -29.59
N ASN A 217 -6.76 -4.06 -28.48
CA ASN A 217 -5.47 -3.39 -28.50
C ASN A 217 -4.38 -4.42 -28.80
N LEU A 218 -3.71 -4.28 -29.96
CA LEU A 218 -2.63 -5.16 -30.39
C LEU A 218 -1.23 -4.64 -30.01
N GLU A 219 -1.15 -3.42 -29.46
CA GLU A 219 0.12 -2.80 -29.08
C GLU A 219 0.69 -3.42 -27.79
N PHE A 220 -0.19 -3.79 -26.86
CA PHE A 220 0.18 -4.34 -25.56
C PHE A 220 -0.57 -5.64 -25.28
N ASP A 221 0.10 -6.56 -24.58
CA ASP A 221 -0.54 -7.75 -24.04
C ASP A 221 -1.40 -7.35 -22.83
N GLU A 222 -2.68 -7.06 -23.08
CA GLU A 222 -3.69 -6.70 -22.07
C GLU A 222 -4.63 -7.87 -21.74
N ASN A 223 -4.12 -9.10 -21.77
CA ASN A 223 -4.89 -10.30 -21.43
C ASN A 223 -5.43 -10.29 -19.98
N LEU A 224 -6.52 -11.03 -19.75
CA LEU A 224 -7.16 -11.22 -18.44
C LEU A 224 -7.26 -12.71 -18.11
N GLU A 225 -6.67 -13.11 -16.99
CA GLU A 225 -6.59 -14.48 -16.47
C GLU A 225 -7.32 -14.57 -15.13
N PHE A 226 -8.17 -15.59 -14.95
CA PHE A 226 -8.84 -15.88 -13.68
C PHE A 226 -7.93 -16.72 -12.78
N LEU A 227 -7.84 -16.34 -11.49
CA LEU A 227 -6.98 -17.01 -10.51
C LEU A 227 -7.80 -17.89 -9.55
N GLU A 228 -8.45 -18.91 -10.10
CA GLU A 228 -9.43 -19.76 -9.39
C GLU A 228 -8.80 -20.67 -8.32
N ASN A 229 -7.51 -21.01 -8.49
CA ASN A 229 -6.78 -21.92 -7.60
C ASN A 229 -5.92 -21.20 -6.55
N GLU A 230 -5.94 -19.87 -6.49
CA GLU A 230 -5.21 -19.13 -5.45
C GLU A 230 -5.87 -19.33 -4.08
N LEU A 231 -5.02 -19.44 -3.06
CA LEU A 231 -5.45 -19.55 -1.66
C LEU A 231 -5.33 -18.22 -0.93
N PRO A 232 -6.24 -17.92 0.02
CA PRO A 232 -6.11 -16.77 0.89
C PRO A 232 -4.79 -16.81 1.69
N ARG A 233 -4.16 -15.65 1.79
CA ARG A 233 -2.98 -15.43 2.64
C ARG A 233 -3.41 -14.65 3.86
N GLU A 234 -2.86 -14.98 5.01
CA GLU A 234 -3.18 -14.33 6.28
C GLU A 234 -1.95 -13.71 6.91
N PHE A 235 -2.11 -12.56 7.52
CA PHE A 235 -1.00 -11.74 8.01
C PHE A 235 -1.19 -11.37 9.47
N ILE A 236 -0.18 -11.70 10.27
CA ILE A 236 -0.13 -11.39 11.71
C ILE A 236 0.83 -10.22 11.90
N TYR A 237 0.32 -9.11 12.43
CA TYR A 237 1.07 -7.88 12.62
C TYR A 237 1.68 -7.82 14.03
N PRO A 238 2.87 -7.21 14.20
CA PRO A 238 3.47 -7.02 15.51
C PRO A 238 2.75 -5.91 16.27
N VAL A 239 1.65 -6.26 16.95
CA VAL A 239 0.87 -5.34 17.79
C VAL A 239 0.61 -6.00 19.15
N GLU A 240 1.17 -5.44 20.22
CA GLU A 240 0.89 -5.87 21.59
C GLU A 240 -0.39 -5.26 22.12
N GLN A 241 -0.61 -3.97 21.84
CA GLN A 241 -1.79 -3.25 22.30
C GLN A 241 -2.37 -2.37 21.20
N TYR A 242 -3.66 -2.57 20.93
CA TYR A 242 -4.42 -1.68 20.08
C TYR A 242 -4.95 -0.47 20.90
N PRO A 243 -4.84 0.76 20.39
CA PRO A 243 -5.37 1.94 21.05
C PRO A 243 -6.91 1.94 21.09
N GLU A 244 -7.49 2.16 22.27
CA GLU A 244 -8.93 2.33 22.44
C GLU A 244 -9.46 3.57 21.68
N LYS A 245 -8.67 4.65 21.71
CA LYS A 245 -8.95 5.92 21.03
C LYS A 245 -7.82 6.27 20.08
N ILE A 246 -8.19 6.50 18.83
CA ILE A 246 -7.23 6.87 17.78
C ILE A 246 -6.93 8.36 17.83
N LYS A 247 -5.75 8.71 18.34
CA LYS A 247 -5.18 10.07 18.28
C LYS A 247 -4.08 10.10 17.22
N SER A 248 -4.30 10.81 16.11
CA SER A 248 -3.27 10.97 15.08
C SER A 248 -2.21 11.97 15.53
N LEU A 249 -0.96 11.54 15.55
CA LEU A 249 0.20 12.38 15.81
C LEU A 249 0.67 13.04 14.51
N ASN A 250 1.18 14.27 14.60
CA ASN A 250 1.52 15.07 13.43
C ASN A 250 2.82 15.86 13.61
N LEU A 251 3.87 15.51 12.86
CA LEU A 251 5.18 16.19 12.93
C LEU A 251 5.12 17.64 12.41
N ASP A 252 4.19 17.98 11.52
CA ASP A 252 4.02 19.37 11.05
C ASP A 252 3.54 20.30 12.20
N LYS A 253 2.89 19.74 13.23
CA LYS A 253 2.37 20.48 14.39
C LYS A 253 3.23 20.30 15.63
N THR A 254 3.78 19.11 15.80
CA THR A 254 4.61 18.72 16.93
C THR A 254 5.86 18.06 16.36
N PRO A 255 6.90 18.85 16.02
CA PRO A 255 8.07 18.36 15.28
C PRO A 255 8.84 17.25 15.96
N LYS A 256 8.66 17.09 17.28
CA LYS A 256 9.30 16.06 18.08
C LYS A 256 8.23 15.24 18.81
N ILE A 257 8.15 13.96 18.47
CA ILE A 257 7.20 12.99 19.04
C ILE A 257 8.01 11.92 19.75
N ARG A 258 7.66 11.62 21.01
CA ARG A 258 8.29 10.59 21.83
C ARG A 258 7.20 9.77 22.51
N GLY A 259 7.31 8.45 22.45
CA GLY A 259 6.35 7.52 23.06
C GLY A 259 6.85 6.08 23.06
N VAL A 260 6.12 5.20 23.74
CA VAL A 260 6.43 3.77 23.80
C VAL A 260 5.77 3.06 22.62
N LEU A 261 6.55 2.32 21.83
CA LEU A 261 6.06 1.57 20.67
C LEU A 261 5.24 0.36 21.11
N GLN A 262 3.94 0.37 20.87
CA GLN A 262 3.01 -0.71 21.22
C GLN A 262 2.68 -1.62 20.03
N GLY A 263 2.92 -1.16 18.81
CA GLY A 263 2.68 -1.98 17.63
C GLY A 263 2.97 -1.29 16.30
N ILE A 264 3.01 -2.09 15.23
CA ILE A 264 3.15 -1.62 13.86
C ILE A 264 2.12 -2.34 12.98
N LYS A 265 1.30 -1.58 12.24
CA LYS A 265 0.32 -2.14 11.30
C LYS A 265 0.14 -1.21 10.10
N GLY A 266 0.21 -1.77 8.89
CA GLY A 266 0.20 -0.96 7.67
C GLY A 266 1.43 -0.07 7.59
N GLN A 267 1.21 1.23 7.50
CA GLN A 267 2.26 2.26 7.54
C GLN A 267 2.18 3.09 8.82
N TYR A 268 1.58 2.55 9.88
CA TYR A 268 1.37 3.22 11.15
C TYR A 268 2.24 2.61 12.25
N LEU A 269 2.88 3.48 13.02
CA LEU A 269 3.34 3.14 14.37
C LEU A 269 2.23 3.45 15.37
N LEU A 270 2.00 2.51 16.28
CA LEU A 270 1.10 2.66 17.42
C LEU A 270 1.98 2.95 18.63
N LEU A 271 1.89 4.18 19.14
CA LEU A 271 2.54 4.60 20.37
C LEU A 271 1.48 4.72 21.48
N ASP A 272 1.90 4.59 22.73
CA ASP A 272 1.10 4.86 23.93
C ASP A 272 0.39 6.24 23.91
N ILE A 273 1.02 7.25 23.29
CA ILE A 273 0.47 8.61 23.16
C ILE A 273 -0.40 8.84 21.91
N GLY A 274 -0.46 7.89 20.98
CA GLY A 274 -1.21 7.99 19.73
C GLY A 274 -0.56 7.25 18.55
N VAL A 275 -1.12 7.43 17.35
CA VAL A 275 -0.65 6.74 16.13
C VAL A 275 -0.03 7.71 15.14
N ILE A 276 1.03 7.29 14.44
CA ILE A 276 1.68 8.10 13.40
C ILE A 276 1.81 7.30 12.10
N ASN A 277 1.34 7.88 10.98
CA ASN A 277 1.53 7.29 9.65
C ASN A 277 2.88 7.74 9.07
N ILE A 278 3.84 6.83 8.97
CA ILE A 278 5.20 7.13 8.51
C ILE A 278 5.22 7.50 7.02
N ARG A 279 4.41 6.84 6.19
CA ARG A 279 4.30 7.14 4.75
C ARG A 279 3.93 8.60 4.48
N LYS A 280 3.17 9.26 5.36
CA LYS A 280 2.85 10.70 5.25
C LYS A 280 4.12 11.57 5.19
N TYR A 281 5.18 11.16 5.90
CA TYR A 281 6.43 11.89 6.03
C TYR A 281 7.48 11.46 5.01
N THR A 282 7.08 10.77 3.94
CA THR A 282 7.99 10.50 2.81
C THR A 282 8.55 11.83 2.27
N GLY A 283 9.88 11.90 2.18
CA GLY A 283 10.65 13.09 1.80
C GLY A 283 11.01 14.02 2.96
N TYR A 284 10.46 13.83 4.16
CA TYR A 284 10.88 14.61 5.35
C TYR A 284 12.22 14.08 5.84
N GLU A 285 13.14 14.97 6.20
CA GLU A 285 14.35 14.56 6.92
C GLU A 285 14.02 14.38 8.40
N LEU A 286 14.21 13.17 8.90
CA LEU A 286 13.88 12.80 10.27
C LEU A 286 15.12 12.39 11.04
N ILE A 287 15.11 12.65 12.35
CA ILE A 287 16.00 12.05 13.33
C ILE A 287 15.19 11.02 14.12
N LEU A 288 15.68 9.77 14.17
CA LEU A 288 15.09 8.66 14.91
C LEU A 288 15.99 8.32 16.10
N ARG A 289 15.39 8.15 17.28
CA ARG A 289 16.10 7.68 18.48
C ARG A 289 15.36 6.51 19.13
N ALA A 290 16.09 5.44 19.42
CA ALA A 290 15.61 4.23 20.07
C ALA A 290 16.68 3.70 21.04
#